data_AF-A0A7S4KR67-F1
#
_entry.id   AF-A0A7S4KR67-F1
#
_cell.length_a   1.000
_cell.length_b   1.000
_cell.length_c   1.000
_cell.angle_alpha   90.00
_cell.angle_beta   90.00
_cell.angle_gamma   90.00
#
_symmetry.space_group_name_H-M   'P 1'
#
loop_
_entity.id
_entity.type
_entity.pdbx_description
1 polymer ?
#
loop_
_entity_poly.entity_id
_entity_poly.type
_entity_poly.pdbx_seq_one_letter_code
_entity_poly.pdbx_strand_id
1 'polypeptide(L)'
;MAWRSYGTAEEGGGRITGGRKTAAVVAALSFTAVAAVLCVIALTQSQDKKSELVDEKLVLFKMEPPPEPWSPPANLWMFWGQSPNKRFGHSGDNIRHLVKLGRLAGGEYRDPHFLFNFDSQTFRDLSESCCTTMLVAPMKNDMPIYNAESNVAQRLRNYVANGNHIVFTGGSLVSIEFINRYFYYNIEPESSSGTFKGSGYGNWSPGPFRKLITTDLPWVYKLTPDTLYQDHTSVQSMALRSLPSGTSVIYMTPKSSPVFLIKFCQRLSERHGEPPIKTVPKDCWRHAARGYPCSCGTISYIGYDWHYDQDAADWDKVMLAAVEYQSDPDESTTFSPNCKQPPRVIEDPHAPKNPPMCGKL
;
A
#
# COMPACT_ATOMS: atom_id res chain seq x y z
N MET A 1 33.53 14.61 49.46
CA MET A 1 33.51 15.03 50.89
C MET A 1 32.07 14.95 51.38
N ALA A 2 31.82 14.55 52.66
CA ALA A 2 30.53 14.56 53.41
C ALA A 2 29.28 14.00 52.68
N TRP A 3 28.60 12.90 53.02
CA TRP A 3 28.32 12.11 54.25
C TRP A 3 27.38 12.75 55.32
N ARG A 4 26.27 12.03 55.60
CA ARG A 4 25.40 12.00 56.82
C ARG A 4 24.40 13.17 57.05
N SER A 5 23.22 13.00 57.71
CA SER A 5 22.51 11.81 58.29
C SER A 5 21.07 12.16 58.77
N TYR A 6 20.31 11.12 59.17
CA TYR A 6 19.20 11.06 60.17
C TYR A 6 17.71 11.07 59.72
N GLY A 7 16.91 10.19 60.35
CA GLY A 7 15.42 10.27 60.37
C GLY A 7 14.70 8.93 60.62
N THR A 8 14.14 8.74 61.83
CA THR A 8 13.51 7.49 62.31
C THR A 8 12.50 7.75 63.44
N ALA A 9 11.53 6.85 63.75
CA ALA A 9 11.14 5.60 63.08
C ALA A 9 9.66 5.60 62.56
N GLU A 10 8.61 4.99 63.13
CA GLU A 10 8.41 4.33 64.44
C GLU A 10 7.40 3.13 64.36
N GLU A 11 6.68 2.83 65.46
CA GLU A 11 6.06 1.55 65.80
C GLU A 11 4.51 1.51 65.80
N GLY A 12 3.94 0.29 65.81
CA GLY A 12 2.53 0.00 66.07
C GLY A 12 2.31 -1.47 66.43
N GLY A 13 2.51 -1.83 67.70
CA GLY A 13 2.47 -3.22 68.17
C GLY A 13 1.06 -3.77 68.45
N GLY A 14 0.85 -5.07 68.19
CA GLY A 14 -0.36 -5.81 68.54
C GLY A 14 -0.03 -7.24 68.97
N ARG A 15 -0.38 -7.61 70.20
CA ARG A 15 0.10 -8.80 70.92
C ARG A 15 -1.07 -9.67 71.39
N ILE A 16 -1.30 -10.84 70.81
CA ILE A 16 -2.20 -11.86 71.41
C ILE A 16 -1.60 -13.29 71.36
N THR A 17 -1.77 -13.94 72.51
CA THR A 17 -1.43 -15.28 73.00
C THR A 17 -1.47 -16.49 72.06
N GLY A 18 -0.41 -17.32 72.13
CA GLY A 18 -0.44 -18.55 72.93
C GLY A 18 -1.31 -19.75 72.50
N GLY A 19 -0.63 -20.83 72.11
CA GLY A 19 -0.93 -22.18 72.64
C GLY A 19 -1.61 -23.20 71.72
N ARG A 20 -0.96 -24.37 71.59
CA ARG A 20 -1.50 -25.66 71.07
C ARG A 20 -2.12 -25.66 69.66
N LYS A 21 -1.32 -26.07 68.66
CA LYS A 21 -1.70 -26.99 67.53
C LYS A 21 -0.52 -27.26 66.56
N THR A 22 0.63 -27.67 67.09
CA THR A 22 1.85 -27.97 66.30
C THR A 22 1.75 -29.20 65.36
N ALA A 23 0.65 -29.97 65.40
CA ALA A 23 0.43 -31.10 64.50
C ALA A 23 -0.31 -30.74 63.18
N ALA A 24 -1.03 -29.61 63.12
CA ALA A 24 -1.84 -29.26 61.94
C ALA A 24 -1.04 -28.56 60.82
N VAL A 25 0.02 -27.83 61.19
CA VAL A 25 0.81 -27.02 60.24
C VAL A 25 1.65 -27.89 59.29
N VAL A 26 2.16 -29.02 59.77
CA VAL A 26 2.96 -29.95 58.95
C VAL A 26 2.13 -30.60 57.85
N ALA A 27 0.84 -30.88 58.11
CA ALA A 27 -0.08 -31.40 57.10
C ALA A 27 -0.52 -30.34 56.07
N ALA A 28 -0.65 -29.06 56.48
CA ALA A 28 -0.99 -27.98 55.55
C ALA A 28 0.14 -27.64 54.56
N LEU A 29 1.40 -27.82 54.97
CA LEU A 29 2.57 -27.58 54.13
C LEU A 29 2.82 -28.67 53.09
N SER A 30 2.44 -29.93 53.34
CA SER A 30 2.57 -31.00 52.35
C SER A 30 1.52 -30.88 51.24
N PHE A 31 0.27 -30.55 51.57
CA PHE A 31 -0.79 -30.34 50.56
C PHE A 31 -0.52 -29.14 49.64
N THR A 32 0.05 -28.04 50.15
CA THR A 32 0.39 -26.87 49.32
C THR A 32 1.57 -27.14 48.37
N ALA A 33 2.59 -27.89 48.81
CA ALA A 33 3.67 -28.32 47.94
C ALA A 33 3.19 -29.26 46.80
N VAL A 34 2.35 -30.24 47.11
CA VAL A 34 1.79 -31.16 46.10
C VAL A 34 0.87 -30.43 45.11
N ALA A 35 0.04 -29.50 45.58
CA ALA A 35 -0.80 -28.67 44.71
C ALA A 35 0.03 -27.78 43.76
N ALA A 36 1.12 -27.19 44.25
CA ALA A 36 2.02 -26.39 43.42
C ALA A 36 2.71 -27.24 42.32
N VAL A 37 3.19 -28.44 42.67
CA VAL A 37 3.81 -29.36 41.70
C VAL A 37 2.79 -29.86 40.67
N LEU A 38 1.56 -30.19 41.08
CA LEU A 38 0.49 -30.56 40.15
C LEU A 38 0.08 -29.40 39.22
N CYS A 39 0.04 -28.16 39.71
CA CYS A 39 -0.17 -26.98 38.85
C CYS A 39 0.97 -26.79 37.84
N VAL A 40 2.23 -27.00 38.23
CA VAL A 40 3.35 -26.91 37.28
C VAL A 40 3.28 -28.01 36.21
N ILE A 41 2.95 -29.25 36.60
CA ILE A 41 2.77 -30.38 35.65
C ILE A 41 1.56 -30.14 34.72
N ALA A 42 0.47 -29.57 35.24
CA ALA A 42 -0.68 -29.20 34.41
C ALA A 42 -0.37 -28.05 33.44
N LEU A 43 0.49 -27.09 33.84
CA LEU A 43 0.93 -25.99 32.99
C LEU A 43 1.92 -26.45 31.91
N THR A 44 2.84 -27.38 32.21
CA THR A 44 3.73 -27.94 31.18
C THR A 44 2.98 -28.82 30.18
N GLN A 45 2.06 -29.70 30.64
CA GLN A 45 1.20 -30.47 29.72
C GLN A 45 0.24 -29.59 28.90
N SER A 46 -0.12 -28.41 29.40
CA SER A 46 -0.92 -27.41 28.65
C SER A 46 -0.09 -26.67 27.59
N GLN A 47 1.23 -26.55 27.76
CA GLN A 47 2.12 -26.03 26.72
C GLN A 47 2.37 -27.07 25.63
N ASP A 48 2.69 -28.33 25.98
CA ASP A 48 2.94 -29.39 25.00
C ASP A 48 1.70 -29.69 24.13
N LYS A 49 0.49 -29.67 24.72
CA LYS A 49 -0.76 -29.87 23.95
C LYS A 49 -1.26 -28.66 23.16
N LYS A 50 -0.54 -27.52 23.17
CA LYS A 50 -0.87 -26.34 22.35
C LYS A 50 0.05 -26.14 21.14
N SER A 51 1.07 -26.96 20.98
CA SER A 51 1.98 -26.91 19.82
C SER A 51 1.58 -27.84 18.66
N GLU A 52 0.48 -28.60 18.80
CA GLU A 52 0.13 -29.69 17.87
C GLU A 52 -1.35 -29.64 17.40
N LEU A 53 -1.89 -28.44 17.16
CA LEU A 53 -3.17 -28.29 16.43
C LEU A 53 -3.36 -26.95 15.71
N VAL A 54 -2.31 -26.41 15.09
CA VAL A 54 -2.43 -25.50 13.93
C VAL A 54 -1.42 -25.93 12.86
N ASP A 55 -1.50 -27.19 12.46
CA ASP A 55 -1.09 -27.62 11.10
C ASP A 55 -2.27 -27.39 10.14
N GLU A 56 -2.93 -26.24 10.31
CA GLU A 56 -3.80 -25.68 9.31
C GLU A 56 -2.88 -25.29 8.16
N LYS A 57 -3.01 -26.01 7.04
CA LYS A 57 -2.19 -25.85 5.84
C LYS A 57 -1.94 -24.38 5.54
N LEU A 58 -0.80 -23.88 6.01
CA LEU A 58 -0.14 -22.77 5.37
C LEU A 58 0.25 -23.34 4.02
N VAL A 59 -0.67 -23.22 3.05
CA VAL A 59 -0.33 -23.28 1.65
C VAL A 59 0.53 -22.05 1.45
N LEU A 60 1.80 -22.22 1.81
CA LEU A 60 2.91 -21.41 1.37
C LEU A 60 2.91 -21.63 -0.13
N PHE A 61 2.05 -20.88 -0.82
CA PHE A 61 2.28 -20.50 -2.19
C PHE A 61 3.68 -19.93 -2.16
N LYS A 62 4.63 -20.76 -2.59
CA LYS A 62 5.88 -20.27 -3.15
C LYS A 62 5.44 -19.45 -4.34
N MET A 63 5.11 -18.19 -4.09
CA MET A 63 4.93 -17.20 -5.12
C MET A 63 6.34 -17.05 -5.69
N GLU A 64 6.56 -17.79 -6.77
CA GLU A 64 7.83 -17.78 -7.46
C GLU A 64 8.14 -16.32 -7.83
N PRO A 65 9.42 -15.89 -7.76
CA PRO A 65 9.78 -14.57 -8.27
C PRO A 65 9.24 -14.47 -9.70
N PRO A 66 8.75 -13.29 -10.13
CA PRO A 66 7.98 -13.17 -11.36
C PRO A 66 8.68 -13.89 -12.52
N PRO A 67 7.97 -14.78 -13.24
CA PRO A 67 8.61 -15.73 -14.15
C PRO A 67 9.42 -14.97 -15.19
N GLU A 68 10.71 -15.27 -15.34
CA GLU A 68 11.50 -14.69 -16.41
C GLU A 68 11.14 -15.37 -17.75
N PRO A 69 10.73 -14.63 -18.79
CA PRO A 69 10.62 -13.17 -18.87
C PRO A 69 9.32 -12.61 -18.26
N TRP A 70 9.42 -11.62 -17.36
CA TRP A 70 8.26 -11.03 -16.65
C TRP A 70 7.10 -10.69 -17.59
N SER A 71 5.86 -10.94 -17.18
CA SER A 71 4.65 -10.65 -17.97
C SER A 71 3.65 -9.82 -17.14
N PRO A 72 2.98 -8.82 -17.74
CA PRO A 72 2.05 -7.98 -17.01
C PRO A 72 0.87 -8.79 -16.44
N PRO A 73 0.49 -8.57 -15.17
CA PRO A 73 -0.72 -9.13 -14.60
C PRO A 73 -1.96 -8.78 -15.43
N ALA A 74 -2.88 -9.74 -15.60
CA ALA A 74 -4.08 -9.56 -16.42
C ALA A 74 -5.04 -8.47 -15.92
N ASN A 75 -4.86 -8.02 -14.68
CA ASN A 75 -5.60 -6.95 -14.01
C ASN A 75 -4.86 -5.58 -14.03
N LEU A 76 -3.72 -5.49 -14.72
CA LEU A 76 -2.97 -4.24 -14.90
C LEU A 76 -3.55 -3.38 -16.03
N TRP A 77 -3.88 -2.14 -15.69
CA TRP A 77 -4.25 -1.05 -16.57
C TRP A 77 -3.20 0.04 -16.53
N MET A 78 -3.06 0.80 -17.62
CA MET A 78 -2.17 1.94 -17.68
C MET A 78 -2.94 3.19 -18.11
N PHE A 79 -2.90 4.25 -17.29
CA PHE A 79 -3.33 5.56 -17.74
C PHE A 79 -2.32 6.08 -18.76
N TRP A 80 -2.78 6.14 -20.02
CA TRP A 80 -1.96 6.46 -21.18
C TRP A 80 -2.26 7.85 -21.73
N GLY A 81 -3.23 8.60 -21.16
CA GLY A 81 -3.52 9.99 -21.54
C GLY A 81 -4.03 10.19 -22.97
N GLN A 82 -4.40 11.42 -23.31
CA GLN A 82 -4.98 11.77 -24.63
C GLN A 82 -3.96 12.41 -25.60
N SER A 83 -2.81 12.88 -25.11
CA SER A 83 -1.82 13.60 -25.92
C SER A 83 -1.25 12.73 -27.05
N PRO A 84 -1.13 13.28 -28.26
CA PRO A 84 -0.40 12.64 -29.35
C PRO A 84 1.13 12.69 -29.15
N ASN A 85 1.64 13.50 -28.20
CA ASN A 85 3.08 13.57 -27.89
C ASN A 85 3.53 12.40 -26.98
N LYS A 86 3.12 11.18 -27.29
CA LYS A 86 3.64 9.92 -26.73
C LYS A 86 4.98 9.58 -27.37
N ARG A 87 5.90 10.55 -27.30
CA ARG A 87 7.20 10.49 -27.97
C ARG A 87 8.02 9.35 -27.36
N PHE A 88 8.56 8.51 -28.24
CA PHE A 88 9.45 7.42 -27.88
C PHE A 88 10.65 7.94 -27.06
N GLY A 89 11.08 7.18 -26.05
CA GLY A 89 12.24 7.52 -25.22
C GLY A 89 12.02 8.64 -24.18
N HIS A 90 10.77 8.91 -23.79
CA HIS A 90 10.46 9.66 -22.56
C HIS A 90 9.98 8.72 -21.46
N SER A 91 10.03 9.17 -20.20
CA SER A 91 9.74 8.38 -19.00
C SER A 91 8.46 7.55 -19.04
N GLY A 92 7.39 8.04 -19.69
CA GLY A 92 6.15 7.27 -19.87
C GLY A 92 6.27 6.07 -20.83
N ASP A 93 7.09 6.18 -21.87
CA ASP A 93 7.37 5.08 -22.81
C ASP A 93 8.36 4.06 -22.21
N ASN A 94 9.33 4.52 -21.42
CA ASN A 94 10.24 3.63 -20.68
C ASN A 94 9.47 2.77 -19.66
N ILE A 95 8.57 3.38 -18.89
CA ILE A 95 7.66 2.63 -18.01
C ILE A 95 6.74 1.69 -18.80
N ARG A 96 6.17 2.14 -19.93
CA ARG A 96 5.35 1.27 -20.81
C ARG A 96 6.14 0.06 -21.32
N HIS A 97 7.41 0.24 -21.70
CA HIS A 97 8.31 -0.82 -22.11
C HIS A 97 8.60 -1.80 -20.97
N LEU A 98 8.87 -1.27 -19.77
CA LEU A 98 9.13 -2.05 -18.55
C LEU A 98 7.92 -2.91 -18.14
N VAL A 99 6.69 -2.37 -18.19
CA VAL A 99 5.46 -3.16 -17.99
C VAL A 99 4.96 -3.90 -19.24
N LYS A 100 5.72 -3.88 -20.34
CA LYS A 100 5.45 -4.62 -21.58
C LYS A 100 4.02 -4.47 -22.12
N LEU A 101 3.38 -3.32 -21.87
CA LEU A 101 2.05 -3.01 -22.38
C LEU A 101 2.13 -2.33 -23.75
N GLY A 102 1.14 -2.60 -24.60
CA GLY A 102 0.97 -1.99 -25.90
C GLY A 102 1.87 -2.54 -27.01
N ARG A 103 1.24 -2.80 -28.15
CA ARG A 103 1.90 -3.09 -29.43
C ARG A 103 1.94 -1.85 -30.30
N LEU A 104 3.04 -1.65 -31.04
CA LEU A 104 3.12 -0.57 -32.03
C LEU A 104 2.32 -0.95 -33.28
N ALA A 105 1.28 -0.18 -33.60
CA ALA A 105 0.40 -0.42 -34.74
C ALA A 105 -0.02 0.91 -35.38
N GLY A 106 0.32 1.11 -36.66
CA GLY A 106 0.00 2.35 -37.38
C GLY A 106 0.76 3.59 -36.88
N GLY A 107 1.92 3.41 -36.24
CA GLY A 107 2.72 4.50 -35.66
C GLY A 107 2.36 4.85 -34.20
N GLU A 108 1.34 4.21 -33.62
CA GLU A 108 0.87 4.45 -32.25
C GLU A 108 0.94 3.17 -31.41
N TYR A 109 1.18 3.31 -30.11
CA TYR A 109 1.01 2.20 -29.16
C TYR A 109 -0.47 1.95 -28.88
N ARG A 110 -0.92 0.71 -29.07
CA ARG A 110 -2.30 0.27 -28.84
C ARG A 110 -2.33 -0.92 -27.88
N ASP A 111 -3.20 -0.83 -26.88
CA ASP A 111 -3.47 -1.88 -25.91
C ASP A 111 -4.93 -1.76 -25.42
N PRO A 112 -5.69 -2.86 -25.25
CA PRO A 112 -7.00 -2.81 -24.61
C PRO A 112 -6.96 -2.31 -23.16
N HIS A 113 -5.82 -2.42 -22.46
CA HIS A 113 -5.65 -1.98 -21.07
C HIS A 113 -5.14 -0.52 -20.96
N PHE A 114 -5.09 0.22 -22.07
CA PHE A 114 -4.80 1.65 -22.05
C PHE A 114 -6.04 2.48 -21.73
N LEU A 115 -5.96 3.22 -20.63
CA LEU A 115 -6.96 4.21 -20.24
C LEU A 115 -6.54 5.60 -20.71
N PHE A 116 -7.28 6.15 -21.66
CA PHE A 116 -6.98 7.46 -22.24
C PHE A 116 -7.62 8.63 -21.45
N ASN A 117 -8.71 8.39 -20.71
CA ASN A 117 -9.46 9.43 -19.98
C ASN A 117 -10.29 8.85 -18.83
N PHE A 118 -10.29 9.49 -17.66
CA PHE A 118 -11.09 9.09 -16.48
C PHE A 118 -12.61 9.34 -16.63
N ASP A 119 -13.07 10.11 -17.61
CA ASP A 119 -14.51 10.23 -17.90
C ASP A 119 -15.02 9.17 -18.91
N SER A 120 -14.15 8.24 -19.35
CA SER A 120 -14.56 7.15 -20.23
C SER A 120 -15.49 6.14 -19.53
N GLN A 121 -16.31 5.45 -20.34
CA GLN A 121 -17.12 4.33 -19.85
C GLN A 121 -16.22 3.22 -19.28
N THR A 122 -15.06 2.95 -19.88
CA THR A 122 -14.05 2.01 -19.36
C THR A 122 -13.62 2.36 -17.94
N PHE A 123 -13.33 3.63 -17.62
CA PHE A 123 -13.00 4.00 -16.24
C PHE A 123 -14.19 3.86 -15.29
N ARG A 124 -15.40 4.18 -15.76
CA ARG A 124 -16.61 3.98 -14.97
C ARG A 124 -16.77 2.51 -14.59
N ASP A 125 -16.64 1.60 -15.55
CA ASP A 125 -16.75 0.16 -15.32
C ASP A 125 -15.64 -0.33 -14.36
N LEU A 126 -14.40 0.13 -14.55
CA LEU A 126 -13.30 -0.14 -13.62
C LEU A 126 -13.56 0.37 -12.21
N SER A 127 -14.15 1.57 -12.06
CA SER A 127 -14.49 2.14 -10.75
C SER A 127 -15.58 1.38 -9.99
N GLU A 128 -16.35 0.53 -10.68
CA GLU A 128 -17.34 -0.39 -10.10
C GLU A 128 -16.76 -1.82 -9.88
N SER A 129 -15.51 -2.05 -10.28
CA SER A 129 -14.78 -3.32 -10.10
C SER A 129 -13.76 -3.26 -8.96
N CYS A 130 -13.14 -4.38 -8.62
CA CYS A 130 -12.02 -4.47 -7.66
C CYS A 130 -10.87 -5.35 -8.17
N CYS A 131 -9.78 -5.39 -7.40
CA CYS A 131 -8.60 -6.20 -7.68
C CYS A 131 -7.92 -5.84 -9.01
N THR A 132 -7.96 -4.58 -9.42
CA THR A 132 -7.22 -4.04 -10.58
C THR A 132 -6.12 -3.07 -10.16
N THR A 133 -5.02 -3.06 -10.90
CA THR A 133 -3.92 -2.10 -10.73
C THR A 133 -3.99 -1.08 -11.85
N MET A 134 -3.92 0.21 -11.52
CA MET A 134 -3.81 1.28 -12.51
C MET A 134 -2.49 2.00 -12.36
N LEU A 135 -1.61 1.79 -13.32
CA LEU A 135 -0.34 2.49 -13.43
C LEU A 135 -0.54 3.85 -14.10
N VAL A 136 -0.21 4.91 -13.38
CA VAL A 136 -0.20 6.27 -13.91
C VAL A 136 1.25 6.67 -14.16
N ALA A 137 1.61 6.71 -15.43
CA ALA A 137 2.92 7.13 -15.92
C ALA A 137 3.19 8.61 -15.62
N PRO A 138 4.46 9.06 -15.59
CA PRO A 138 4.85 10.46 -15.46
C PRO A 138 4.48 11.26 -16.73
N MET A 139 3.21 11.63 -16.85
CA MET A 139 2.69 12.39 -17.98
C MET A 139 2.42 13.84 -17.58
N LYS A 140 3.51 14.63 -17.47
CA LYS A 140 3.52 16.03 -17.01
C LYS A 140 2.49 16.94 -17.69
N ASN A 141 2.06 16.62 -18.92
CA ASN A 141 1.14 17.41 -19.72
C ASN A 141 -0.24 16.73 -19.97
N ASP A 142 -0.49 15.53 -19.44
CA ASP A 142 -1.75 14.77 -19.67
C ASP A 142 -2.57 14.54 -18.40
N MET A 143 -2.02 14.86 -17.23
CA MET A 143 -2.72 14.67 -15.96
C MET A 143 -3.99 15.55 -15.93
N PRO A 144 -5.20 14.98 -15.93
CA PRO A 144 -6.41 15.76 -16.17
C PRO A 144 -6.89 16.50 -14.92
N ILE A 145 -7.35 17.73 -15.12
CA ILE A 145 -7.78 18.64 -14.05
C ILE A 145 -9.30 18.82 -14.11
N TYR A 146 -10.02 18.03 -13.31
CA TYR A 146 -11.45 18.14 -13.02
C TYR A 146 -11.69 18.92 -11.72
N ASN A 147 -12.94 19.29 -11.46
CA ASN A 147 -13.37 19.67 -10.12
C ASN A 147 -13.26 18.45 -9.18
N ALA A 148 -12.69 18.62 -7.98
CA ALA A 148 -12.55 17.56 -6.97
C ALA A 148 -13.91 17.01 -6.45
N GLU A 149 -14.99 17.79 -6.62
CA GLU A 149 -16.37 17.42 -6.29
C GLU A 149 -17.12 16.79 -7.47
N SER A 150 -16.51 16.69 -8.65
CA SER A 150 -17.15 16.11 -9.84
C SER A 150 -17.40 14.61 -9.70
N ASN A 151 -18.35 14.09 -10.50
CA ASN A 151 -18.59 12.65 -10.62
C ASN A 151 -17.35 11.86 -11.02
N VAL A 152 -16.46 12.42 -11.85
CA VAL A 152 -15.19 11.77 -12.26
C VAL A 152 -14.24 11.67 -11.06
N ALA A 153 -14.10 12.74 -10.28
CA ALA A 153 -13.32 12.73 -9.05
C ALA A 153 -13.88 11.75 -8.00
N GLN A 154 -15.22 11.62 -7.91
CA GLN A 154 -15.83 10.62 -7.04
C GLN A 154 -15.60 9.19 -7.55
N ARG A 155 -15.70 8.92 -8.86
CA ARG A 155 -15.35 7.61 -9.45
C ARG A 155 -13.89 7.24 -9.16
N LEU A 156 -12.97 8.20 -9.24
CA LEU A 156 -11.55 7.99 -8.92
C LEU A 156 -11.34 7.58 -7.45
N ARG A 157 -12.06 8.21 -6.52
CA ARG A 157 -12.07 7.79 -5.11
C ARG A 157 -12.69 6.40 -4.94
N ASN A 158 -13.86 6.18 -5.56
CA ASN A 158 -14.56 4.90 -5.50
C ASN A 158 -13.72 3.75 -6.07
N TYR A 159 -12.98 3.96 -7.16
CA TYR A 159 -12.03 3.00 -7.73
C TYR A 159 -11.06 2.52 -6.66
N VAL A 160 -10.33 3.42 -6.00
CA VAL A 160 -9.38 3.01 -4.96
C VAL A 160 -10.13 2.37 -3.79
N ALA A 161 -11.20 2.99 -3.28
CA ALA A 161 -11.94 2.48 -2.14
C ALA A 161 -12.60 1.11 -2.39
N ASN A 162 -12.79 0.69 -3.64
CA ASN A 162 -13.30 -0.64 -3.97
C ASN A 162 -12.26 -1.76 -3.85
N GLY A 163 -11.04 -1.49 -3.36
CA GLY A 163 -9.98 -2.50 -3.26
C GLY A 163 -9.19 -2.64 -4.55
N ASN A 164 -9.03 -1.53 -5.26
CA ASN A 164 -8.07 -1.41 -6.36
C ASN A 164 -6.81 -0.67 -5.91
N HIS A 165 -5.78 -0.80 -6.74
CA HIS A 165 -4.51 -0.12 -6.58
C HIS A 165 -4.34 0.95 -7.66
N ILE A 166 -3.87 2.15 -7.29
CA ILE A 166 -3.28 3.08 -8.25
C ILE A 166 -1.79 3.23 -7.93
N VAL A 167 -0.93 3.06 -8.93
CA VAL A 167 0.51 3.30 -8.84
C VAL A 167 0.83 4.58 -9.57
N PHE A 168 1.09 5.66 -8.83
CA PHE A 168 1.62 6.90 -9.41
C PHE A 168 3.14 6.81 -9.51
N THR A 169 3.65 6.96 -10.71
CA THR A 169 5.09 7.02 -10.99
C THR A 169 5.49 8.44 -11.40
N GLY A 170 6.71 8.85 -11.04
CA GLY A 170 7.33 10.07 -11.55
C GLY A 170 8.06 10.91 -10.51
N GLY A 171 9.22 11.43 -10.91
CA GLY A 171 9.88 12.58 -10.29
C GLY A 171 9.24 13.91 -10.69
N SER A 172 7.91 14.01 -10.63
CA SER A 172 7.16 15.24 -10.92
C SER A 172 6.07 15.52 -9.88
N LEU A 173 5.96 16.78 -9.46
CA LEU A 173 5.01 17.23 -8.44
C LEU A 173 3.54 17.05 -8.88
N VAL A 174 3.29 16.99 -10.19
CA VAL A 174 1.95 16.82 -10.78
C VAL A 174 1.22 15.58 -10.22
N SER A 175 1.93 14.48 -9.99
CA SER A 175 1.35 13.26 -9.40
C SER A 175 0.90 13.48 -7.95
N ILE A 176 1.64 14.27 -7.17
CA ILE A 176 1.30 14.62 -5.78
C ILE A 176 0.19 15.66 -5.72
N GLU A 177 0.21 16.67 -6.58
CA GLU A 177 -0.87 17.65 -6.73
C GLU A 177 -2.20 16.95 -7.07
N PHE A 178 -2.17 15.94 -7.95
CA PHE A 178 -3.30 15.08 -8.28
C PHE A 178 -3.79 14.29 -7.05
N ILE A 179 -2.88 13.61 -6.33
CA ILE A 179 -3.22 12.86 -5.12
C ILE A 179 -3.87 13.76 -4.07
N ASN A 180 -3.28 14.93 -3.80
CA ASN A 180 -3.79 15.92 -2.85
C ASN A 180 -5.20 16.41 -3.25
N ARG A 181 -5.37 16.80 -4.52
CA ARG A 181 -6.62 17.35 -5.07
C ARG A 181 -7.79 16.36 -4.99
N TYR A 182 -7.60 15.11 -5.40
CA TYR A 182 -8.71 14.16 -5.57
C TYR A 182 -8.98 13.30 -4.35
N PHE A 183 -7.96 12.99 -3.55
CA PHE A 183 -8.09 12.14 -2.36
C PHE A 183 -8.07 12.95 -1.05
N TYR A 184 -8.10 14.30 -1.13
CA TYR A 184 -8.16 15.22 0.01
C TYR A 184 -6.98 15.04 0.98
N TYR A 185 -5.76 15.08 0.45
CA TYR A 185 -4.52 15.02 1.22
C TYR A 185 -3.74 16.34 1.11
N ASN A 186 -2.77 16.54 2.00
CA ASN A 186 -1.82 17.66 1.98
C ASN A 186 -0.39 17.12 2.13
N ILE A 187 0.02 16.31 1.16
CA ILE A 187 1.37 15.79 1.04
C ILE A 187 2.25 16.91 0.49
N GLU A 188 3.36 17.18 1.16
CA GLU A 188 4.31 18.23 0.83
C GLU A 188 5.60 17.59 0.28
N PRO A 189 6.18 18.11 -0.82
CA PRO A 189 7.56 17.76 -1.16
C PRO A 189 8.49 18.16 -0.01
N GLU A 190 9.48 17.33 0.31
CA GLU A 190 10.47 17.75 1.30
C GLU A 190 11.25 18.93 0.73
N SER A 191 11.12 20.09 1.39
CA SER A 191 11.89 21.27 1.01
C SER A 191 13.37 20.95 1.19
N SER A 192 14.17 21.16 0.13
CA SER A 192 15.62 21.00 0.18
C SER A 192 16.22 22.14 1.02
N SER A 193 16.07 22.02 2.35
CA SER A 193 16.66 22.87 3.39
C SER A 193 18.16 22.59 3.50
N GLY A 194 18.85 22.80 2.38
CA GLY A 194 20.20 22.33 2.10
C GLY A 194 20.71 22.85 0.76
N THR A 195 20.93 24.17 0.70
CA THR A 195 21.91 24.82 -0.20
C THR A 195 22.00 24.36 -1.66
N PHE A 196 21.07 24.84 -2.49
CA PHE A 196 21.44 25.51 -3.75
C PHE A 196 20.52 26.71 -4.00
N LYS A 197 20.72 27.79 -3.24
CA LYS A 197 20.10 29.10 -3.54
C LYS A 197 20.68 29.61 -4.87
N GLY A 198 19.98 29.35 -5.98
CA GLY A 198 20.29 29.92 -7.29
C GLY A 198 20.15 29.00 -8.50
N SER A 199 19.93 27.68 -8.32
CA SER A 199 19.86 26.75 -9.47
C SER A 199 18.54 26.83 -10.25
N GLY A 200 17.41 27.19 -9.62
CA GLY A 200 16.09 27.15 -10.25
C GLY A 200 15.54 25.72 -10.49
N TYR A 201 16.28 24.68 -10.11
CA TYR A 201 15.94 23.28 -10.34
C TYR A 201 15.64 22.55 -9.01
N GLY A 202 14.33 22.39 -8.72
CA GLY A 202 13.74 21.30 -7.93
C GLY A 202 14.06 21.15 -6.43
N ASN A 203 13.05 20.73 -5.67
CA ASN A 203 13.22 20.22 -4.30
C ASN A 203 13.66 18.74 -4.35
N TRP A 204 14.94 18.50 -4.62
CA TRP A 204 15.52 17.15 -4.65
C TRP A 204 16.02 16.74 -3.27
N SER A 205 15.77 15.49 -2.86
CA SER A 205 16.26 14.96 -1.57
C SER A 205 17.57 14.20 -1.78
N PRO A 206 18.61 14.38 -0.94
CA PRO A 206 19.96 13.92 -1.24
C PRO A 206 20.16 12.40 -1.25
N GLY A 207 19.25 11.60 -0.67
CA GLY A 207 19.42 10.14 -0.56
C GLY A 207 20.66 9.74 0.26
N PRO A 208 21.16 8.50 0.12
CA PRO A 208 20.48 7.36 -0.53
C PRO A 208 19.25 6.95 0.28
N PHE A 209 18.26 6.34 -0.37
CA PHE A 209 17.00 5.96 0.28
C PHE A 209 17.05 4.52 0.75
N ARG A 210 16.89 4.28 2.05
CA ARG A 210 16.97 2.94 2.64
C ARG A 210 15.59 2.29 2.71
N LYS A 211 15.51 1.00 2.38
CA LYS A 211 14.31 0.20 2.54
C LYS A 211 13.96 0.08 4.02
N LEU A 212 12.72 0.38 4.40
CA LEU A 212 12.24 0.21 5.75
C LEU A 212 11.79 -1.25 5.95
N ILE A 213 12.65 -2.06 6.56
CA ILE A 213 12.34 -3.46 6.85
C ILE A 213 11.50 -3.53 8.13
N THR A 214 10.16 -3.53 7.97
CA THR A 214 9.19 -3.83 9.02
C THR A 214 8.57 -5.20 8.83
N THR A 215 7.88 -5.71 9.87
CA THR A 215 7.03 -6.91 9.77
C THR A 215 5.96 -6.77 8.68
N ASP A 216 5.45 -5.55 8.52
CA ASP A 216 4.29 -5.19 7.70
C ASP A 216 4.71 -4.76 6.28
N LEU A 217 5.98 -4.93 5.91
CA LEU A 217 6.47 -4.69 4.55
C LEU A 217 5.86 -5.76 3.61
N PRO A 218 5.12 -5.39 2.55
CA PRO A 218 4.53 -6.37 1.63
C PRO A 218 5.62 -7.22 0.97
N TRP A 219 5.33 -8.50 0.74
CA TRP A 219 6.38 -9.46 0.34
C TRP A 219 7.02 -9.13 -1.00
N VAL A 220 6.26 -8.54 -1.94
CA VAL A 220 6.75 -8.04 -3.22
C VAL A 220 7.92 -7.05 -3.07
N TYR A 221 7.90 -6.22 -2.01
CA TYR A 221 8.99 -5.28 -1.68
C TYR A 221 10.13 -5.92 -0.88
N LYS A 222 9.98 -7.14 -0.35
CA LYS A 222 11.12 -7.85 0.29
C LYS A 222 12.19 -8.20 -0.74
N LEU A 223 11.76 -8.51 -1.98
CA LEU A 223 12.61 -8.84 -3.13
C LEU A 223 13.30 -7.62 -3.78
N THR A 224 12.89 -6.39 -3.45
CA THR A 224 13.50 -5.17 -4.00
C THR A 224 14.79 -4.79 -3.26
N PRO A 225 15.69 -3.99 -3.85
CA PRO A 225 16.99 -3.65 -3.24
C PRO A 225 16.88 -3.00 -1.86
N ASP A 226 17.83 -3.24 -0.96
CA ASP A 226 17.81 -2.64 0.39
C ASP A 226 18.09 -1.12 0.40
N THR A 227 18.63 -0.58 -0.69
CA THR A 227 18.93 0.84 -0.86
C THR A 227 18.70 1.24 -2.30
N LEU A 228 18.07 2.39 -2.52
CA LEU A 228 17.94 3.01 -3.84
C LEU A 228 18.91 4.18 -3.95
N TYR A 229 19.73 4.13 -5.00
CA TYR A 229 20.61 5.21 -5.40
C TYR A 229 19.85 6.22 -6.27
N GLN A 230 20.43 7.42 -6.39
CA GLN A 230 19.89 8.49 -7.23
C GLN A 230 21.03 9.39 -7.73
N ASP A 231 20.77 10.04 -8.86
CA ASP A 231 21.66 10.98 -9.56
C ASP A 231 21.50 12.45 -9.11
N HIS A 232 20.66 12.71 -8.09
CA HIS A 232 20.21 14.03 -7.64
C HIS A 232 19.29 14.81 -8.61
N THR A 233 18.92 14.24 -9.76
CA THR A 233 18.08 14.88 -10.79
C THR A 233 16.80 14.11 -11.13
N SER A 234 16.67 12.87 -10.68
CA SER A 234 15.55 11.97 -11.02
C SER A 234 14.56 11.68 -9.89
N VAL A 235 14.90 11.92 -8.61
CA VAL A 235 14.06 11.46 -7.46
C VAL A 235 13.43 12.60 -6.66
N GLN A 236 12.11 12.75 -6.78
CA GLN A 236 11.31 13.57 -5.86
C GLN A 236 10.88 12.76 -4.64
N SER A 237 10.96 13.39 -3.45
CA SER A 237 10.57 12.75 -2.20
C SER A 237 9.69 13.67 -1.35
N MET A 238 8.75 13.09 -0.65
CA MET A 238 7.76 13.82 0.16
C MET A 238 8.19 13.85 1.63
N ALA A 239 7.88 14.95 2.31
CA ALA A 239 8.19 15.13 3.72
C ALA A 239 7.41 14.11 4.56
N LEU A 240 8.09 13.31 5.40
CA LEU A 240 7.46 12.24 6.21
C LEU A 240 6.32 12.79 7.09
N ARG A 241 6.47 14.02 7.61
CA ARG A 241 5.46 14.73 8.42
C ARG A 241 4.15 15.05 7.68
N SER A 242 4.17 15.05 6.34
CA SER A 242 3.02 15.38 5.49
C SER A 242 2.25 14.14 5.01
N LEU A 243 2.81 12.95 5.23
CA LEU A 243 2.19 11.70 4.81
C LEU A 243 0.94 11.42 5.67
N PRO A 244 -0.18 11.01 5.05
CA PRO A 244 -1.43 10.81 5.78
C PRO A 244 -1.41 9.58 6.70
N SER A 245 -2.32 9.55 7.67
CA SER A 245 -2.53 8.37 8.52
C SER A 245 -2.93 7.15 7.67
N GLY A 246 -2.30 6.00 7.94
CA GLY A 246 -2.43 4.79 7.11
C GLY A 246 -1.46 4.75 5.92
N THR A 247 -0.37 5.52 5.97
CA THR A 247 0.74 5.41 5.00
C THR A 247 1.80 4.43 5.49
N SER A 248 2.10 3.40 4.69
CA SER A 248 3.25 2.52 4.85
C SER A 248 4.42 3.06 4.03
N VAL A 249 5.53 3.41 4.68
CA VAL A 249 6.72 3.93 4.00
C VAL A 249 7.65 2.79 3.63
N ILE A 250 7.99 2.66 2.35
CA ILE A 250 8.81 1.56 1.82
C ILE A 250 10.29 1.96 1.76
N TYR A 251 10.59 3.17 1.27
CA TYR A 251 11.95 3.71 1.24
C TYR A 251 11.97 5.11 1.88
N MET A 252 13.02 5.44 2.64
CA MET A 252 13.12 6.74 3.31
C MET A 252 14.54 7.25 3.56
N THR A 253 14.62 8.55 3.83
CA THR A 253 15.64 9.22 4.65
C THR A 253 15.01 9.57 6.02
N PRO A 254 15.75 10.10 7.01
CA PRO A 254 15.16 10.54 8.29
C PRO A 254 14.10 11.65 8.19
N LYS A 255 13.94 12.30 7.03
CA LYS A 255 12.98 13.41 6.82
C LYS A 255 11.98 13.16 5.69
N SER A 256 12.31 12.34 4.70
CA SER A 256 11.53 12.22 3.47
C SER A 256 11.43 10.79 2.92
N SER A 257 10.43 10.55 2.07
CA SER A 257 10.22 9.27 1.38
C SER A 257 9.91 9.47 -0.11
N PRO A 258 10.62 8.78 -1.03
CA PRO A 258 10.25 8.72 -2.45
C PRO A 258 9.32 7.55 -2.77
N VAL A 259 9.12 6.59 -1.86
CA VAL A 259 8.29 5.39 -2.10
C VAL A 259 7.47 5.05 -0.87
N PHE A 260 6.15 5.19 -1.00
CA PHE A 260 5.19 4.93 0.06
C PHE A 260 3.84 4.46 -0.50
N LEU A 261 3.08 3.75 0.34
CA LEU A 261 1.74 3.23 0.06
C LEU A 261 0.74 3.93 0.98
N ILE A 262 -0.29 4.58 0.45
CA ILE A 262 -1.39 5.14 1.24
C ILE A 262 -2.58 4.19 1.17
N LYS A 263 -3.05 3.66 2.30
CA LYS A 263 -4.37 2.99 2.35
C LYS A 263 -5.46 4.08 2.34
N PHE A 264 -6.25 4.13 1.28
CA PHE A 264 -7.38 5.06 1.14
C PHE A 264 -8.69 4.32 1.35
N CYS A 265 -9.53 4.83 2.25
CA CYS A 265 -10.80 4.20 2.64
C CYS A 265 -11.98 5.16 2.50
N GLN A 266 -13.12 4.63 2.07
CA GLN A 266 -14.41 5.32 2.11
C GLN A 266 -15.44 4.49 2.86
N ARG A 267 -16.42 5.19 3.43
CA ARG A 267 -17.63 4.60 4.02
C ARG A 267 -18.87 5.14 3.32
N LEU A 268 -19.97 4.40 3.40
CA LEU A 268 -21.27 4.92 3.01
C LEU A 268 -21.64 6.18 3.84
N SER A 269 -22.31 7.16 3.23
CA SER A 269 -22.87 8.29 3.97
C SER A 269 -24.04 7.83 4.85
N GLU A 270 -24.30 8.59 5.91
CA GLU A 270 -25.45 8.38 6.82
C GLU A 270 -26.75 8.91 6.21
N ARG A 271 -26.64 9.75 5.17
CA ARG A 271 -27.77 10.30 4.43
C ARG A 271 -27.93 9.60 3.09
N HIS A 272 -29.14 9.14 2.82
CA HIS A 272 -29.45 8.41 1.60
C HIS A 272 -29.23 9.30 0.35
N GLY A 273 -28.44 8.80 -0.60
CA GLY A 273 -28.13 9.50 -1.86
C GLY A 273 -26.90 10.42 -1.81
N GLU A 274 -26.27 10.63 -0.66
CA GLU A 274 -24.98 11.32 -0.58
C GLU A 274 -23.80 10.40 -0.99
N PRO A 275 -22.71 10.95 -1.57
CA PRO A 275 -21.56 10.17 -2.00
C PRO A 275 -20.78 9.55 -0.82
N PRO A 276 -20.02 8.44 -1.05
CA PRO A 276 -19.15 7.84 -0.04
C PRO A 276 -18.12 8.81 0.54
N ILE A 277 -18.04 8.85 1.87
CA ILE A 277 -17.22 9.79 2.65
C ILE A 277 -15.86 9.16 2.94
N LYS A 278 -14.77 9.91 2.73
CA LYS A 278 -13.41 9.51 3.13
C LYS A 278 -13.36 9.24 4.65
N THR A 279 -12.74 8.14 5.07
CA THR A 279 -12.51 7.85 6.48
C THR A 279 -11.05 7.45 6.76
N VAL A 280 -10.64 7.47 8.02
CA VAL A 280 -9.30 7.05 8.45
C VAL A 280 -9.26 5.51 8.46
N PRO A 281 -8.26 4.85 7.87
CA PRO A 281 -8.23 3.38 7.76
C PRO A 281 -8.44 2.65 9.09
N LYS A 282 -7.83 3.12 10.18
CA LYS A 282 -7.93 2.55 11.53
C LYS A 282 -9.36 2.53 12.12
N ASP A 283 -10.26 3.39 11.61
CA ASP A 283 -11.64 3.54 12.08
C ASP A 283 -12.65 2.85 11.14
N CYS A 284 -12.19 2.29 10.02
CA CYS A 284 -13.02 1.64 9.00
C CYS A 284 -13.89 0.50 9.58
N TRP A 285 -13.29 -0.38 10.40
CA TRP A 285 -14.01 -1.47 11.08
C TRP A 285 -15.10 -0.96 12.04
N ARG A 286 -14.90 0.20 12.67
CA ARG A 286 -15.89 0.82 13.58
C ARG A 286 -17.10 1.35 12.83
N HIS A 287 -16.92 1.82 11.60
CA HIS A 287 -18.02 2.20 10.73
C HIS A 287 -18.80 0.98 10.24
N ALA A 288 -18.10 -0.07 9.80
CA ALA A 288 -18.73 -1.33 9.38
C ALA A 288 -19.58 -1.94 10.52
N ALA A 289 -19.05 -1.98 11.75
CA ALA A 289 -19.77 -2.45 12.93
C ALA A 289 -21.00 -1.61 13.31
N ARG A 290 -21.16 -0.40 12.75
CA ARG A 290 -22.33 0.49 12.93
C ARG A 290 -23.32 0.44 11.76
N GLY A 291 -23.17 -0.51 10.83
CA GLY A 291 -24.02 -0.62 9.65
C GLY A 291 -23.65 0.32 8.50
N TYR A 292 -22.47 0.94 8.53
CA TYR A 292 -21.94 1.74 7.41
C TYR A 292 -20.76 0.99 6.78
N PRO A 293 -20.98 0.19 5.72
CA PRO A 293 -19.92 -0.51 5.02
C PRO A 293 -18.78 0.43 4.68
N CYS A 294 -17.56 -0.01 4.99
CA CYS A 294 -16.33 0.72 4.73
C CYS A 294 -15.41 -0.20 3.92
N SER A 295 -14.81 0.36 2.88
CA SER A 295 -13.95 -0.35 1.94
C SER A 295 -12.71 0.49 1.65
N CYS A 296 -11.60 -0.20 1.37
CA CYS A 296 -10.28 0.41 1.23
C CYS A 296 -9.52 -0.21 0.06
N GLY A 297 -8.68 0.60 -0.57
CA GLY A 297 -7.60 0.14 -1.45
C GLY A 297 -6.34 0.96 -1.23
N THR A 298 -5.42 0.90 -2.19
CA THR A 298 -4.06 1.42 -2.01
C THR A 298 -3.69 2.43 -3.10
N ILE A 299 -2.89 3.42 -2.73
CA ILE A 299 -2.24 4.36 -3.64
C ILE A 299 -0.73 4.24 -3.42
N SER A 300 0.02 3.72 -4.38
CA SER A 300 1.49 3.84 -4.38
C SER A 300 1.92 5.17 -4.98
N TYR A 301 2.96 5.75 -4.41
CA TYR A 301 3.77 6.77 -5.05
C TYR A 301 5.20 6.25 -5.22
N ILE A 302 5.79 6.42 -6.40
CA ILE A 302 7.19 6.15 -6.71
C ILE A 302 7.79 7.40 -7.37
N GLY A 303 8.63 8.11 -6.62
CA GLY A 303 9.12 9.44 -6.98
C GLY A 303 10.26 9.51 -7.99
N TYR A 304 10.56 8.43 -8.72
CA TYR A 304 11.63 8.38 -9.72
C TYR A 304 11.11 8.80 -11.11
N ASP A 305 11.91 9.54 -11.86
CA ASP A 305 11.68 9.93 -13.25
C ASP A 305 12.59 9.12 -14.18
N TRP A 306 12.00 8.18 -14.93
CA TRP A 306 12.65 7.31 -15.92
C TRP A 306 13.11 8.07 -17.18
N HIS A 307 13.64 9.28 -17.06
CA HIS A 307 13.91 10.14 -18.21
C HIS A 307 15.19 9.74 -18.98
N TYR A 308 16.17 9.09 -18.33
CA TYR A 308 17.45 8.71 -18.93
C TYR A 308 18.01 7.39 -18.32
N ASP A 309 17.74 6.26 -18.98
CA ASP A 309 18.04 4.93 -18.43
C ASP A 309 19.47 4.44 -18.75
N GLN A 310 20.37 4.57 -17.77
CA GLN A 310 21.54 3.67 -17.63
C GLN A 310 21.62 3.01 -16.23
N ASP A 311 21.10 3.66 -15.18
CA ASP A 311 21.18 3.18 -13.79
C ASP A 311 19.80 2.85 -13.14
N ALA A 312 18.72 2.73 -13.93
CA ALA A 312 17.35 2.57 -13.44
C ALA A 312 17.00 1.19 -12.84
N ALA A 313 17.83 0.16 -13.04
CA ALA A 313 17.50 -1.26 -12.79
C ALA A 313 17.03 -1.60 -11.36
N ASP A 314 17.38 -0.78 -10.36
CA ASP A 314 16.91 -0.94 -8.98
C ASP A 314 15.55 -0.27 -8.73
N TRP A 315 15.25 0.82 -9.44
CA TRP A 315 13.92 1.47 -9.45
C TRP A 315 12.91 0.64 -10.24
N ASP A 316 13.35 -0.04 -11.29
CA ASP A 316 12.52 -0.94 -12.09
C ASP A 316 11.90 -2.04 -11.23
N LYS A 317 12.71 -2.68 -10.36
CA LYS A 317 12.25 -3.68 -9.39
C LYS A 317 11.17 -3.14 -8.45
N VAL A 318 11.29 -1.88 -8.02
CA VAL A 318 10.31 -1.22 -7.14
C VAL A 318 9.00 -0.91 -7.87
N MET A 319 9.08 -0.54 -9.15
CA MET A 319 7.90 -0.34 -10.00
C MET A 319 7.18 -1.66 -10.26
N LEU A 320 7.91 -2.71 -10.64
CA LEU A 320 7.34 -4.05 -10.83
C LEU A 320 6.73 -4.59 -9.52
N ALA A 321 7.40 -4.44 -8.38
CA ALA A 321 6.83 -4.80 -7.07
C ALA A 321 5.56 -4.02 -6.73
N ALA A 322 5.45 -2.75 -7.14
CA ALA A 322 4.21 -1.99 -7.00
C ALA A 322 3.09 -2.50 -7.91
N VAL A 323 3.41 -2.94 -9.12
CA VAL A 323 2.44 -3.56 -10.04
C VAL A 323 1.91 -4.90 -9.49
N GLU A 324 2.80 -5.72 -8.94
CA GLU A 324 2.47 -7.03 -8.36
C GLU A 324 1.80 -6.97 -6.97
N TYR A 325 1.76 -5.80 -6.32
CA TYR A 325 1.17 -5.69 -4.98
C TYR A 325 -0.34 -6.02 -4.95
N GLN A 326 -1.06 -5.85 -6.06
CA GLN A 326 -2.50 -6.16 -6.15
C GLN A 326 -2.78 -7.58 -6.68
N SER A 327 -1.79 -8.26 -7.28
CA SER A 327 -1.84 -9.69 -7.62
C SER A 327 -1.49 -10.58 -6.41
N ASP A 328 -1.02 -9.99 -5.31
CA ASP A 328 -0.83 -10.64 -4.01
C ASP A 328 -2.18 -11.16 -3.44
N PRO A 329 -2.36 -12.49 -3.28
CA PRO A 329 -3.59 -13.05 -2.76
C PRO A 329 -3.93 -12.53 -1.37
N ASP A 330 -2.94 -12.27 -0.50
CA ASP A 330 -3.17 -11.90 0.89
C ASP A 330 -3.75 -10.47 1.02
N GLU A 331 -3.26 -9.51 0.23
CA GLU A 331 -3.84 -8.15 0.18
C GLU A 331 -5.13 -8.08 -0.67
N SER A 332 -5.26 -8.95 -1.68
CA SER A 332 -6.49 -9.09 -2.48
C SER A 332 -7.71 -9.52 -1.65
N THR A 333 -7.50 -10.08 -0.44
CA THR A 333 -8.58 -10.46 0.48
C THR A 333 -9.40 -9.28 1.01
N THR A 334 -9.00 -8.03 0.72
CA THR A 334 -9.80 -6.82 0.99
C THR A 334 -11.01 -6.70 0.04
N PHE A 335 -11.86 -7.74 -0.03
CA PHE A 335 -13.10 -7.75 -0.80
C PHE A 335 -14.02 -6.61 -0.34
N SER A 336 -14.12 -5.55 -1.16
CA SER A 336 -15.23 -4.60 -1.03
C SER A 336 -16.53 -5.37 -1.25
N PRO A 337 -17.50 -5.34 -0.31
CA PRO A 337 -18.78 -6.03 -0.48
C PRO A 337 -19.62 -5.45 -1.64
N ASN A 338 -19.18 -4.35 -2.23
CA ASN A 338 -19.81 -3.66 -3.36
C ASN A 338 -19.10 -3.94 -4.71
N CYS A 339 -18.03 -4.75 -4.72
CA CYS A 339 -17.23 -5.02 -5.92
C CYS A 339 -17.91 -5.98 -6.91
N LYS A 340 -17.83 -5.66 -8.21
CA LYS A 340 -17.97 -6.63 -9.30
C LYS A 340 -16.60 -7.18 -9.70
N GLN A 341 -16.46 -8.49 -9.92
CA GLN A 341 -15.22 -9.02 -10.52
C GLN A 341 -14.94 -8.35 -11.87
N PRO A 342 -13.68 -8.05 -12.21
CA PRO A 342 -13.34 -7.46 -13.50
C PRO A 342 -13.74 -8.38 -14.66
N PRO A 343 -14.15 -7.84 -15.82
CA PRO A 343 -14.55 -8.64 -16.98
C PRO A 343 -13.38 -9.49 -17.49
N ARG A 344 -13.59 -10.81 -17.61
CA ARG A 344 -12.56 -11.77 -18.05
C ARG A 344 -12.12 -11.65 -19.51
N VAL A 345 -12.87 -10.90 -20.31
CA VAL A 345 -12.61 -10.65 -21.72
C VAL A 345 -12.85 -9.17 -21.97
N ILE A 346 -11.82 -8.47 -22.41
CA ILE A 346 -11.88 -7.08 -22.83
C ILE A 346 -11.77 -7.08 -24.34
N GLU A 347 -12.89 -6.81 -25.02
CA GLU A 347 -12.88 -6.67 -26.48
C GLU A 347 -12.08 -5.41 -26.85
N ASP A 348 -11.03 -5.57 -27.65
CA ASP A 348 -10.29 -4.44 -28.25
C ASP A 348 -11.27 -3.68 -29.18
N PRO A 349 -11.67 -2.44 -28.86
CA PRO A 349 -12.65 -1.68 -29.65
C PRO A 349 -12.13 -1.29 -31.04
N HIS A 350 -10.82 -1.51 -31.29
CA HIS A 350 -10.14 -1.32 -32.56
C HIS A 350 -9.68 -2.65 -33.19
N ALA A 351 -10.07 -3.81 -32.63
CA ALA A 351 -9.87 -5.08 -33.31
C ALA A 351 -10.58 -5.03 -34.68
N PRO A 352 -9.94 -5.52 -35.76
CA PRO A 352 -10.63 -5.70 -37.02
C PRO A 352 -11.79 -6.67 -36.78
N LYS A 353 -13.02 -6.16 -36.87
CA LYS A 353 -14.22 -7.00 -36.78
C LYS A 353 -14.09 -8.09 -37.83
N ASN A 354 -14.11 -9.36 -37.40
CA ASN A 354 -14.12 -10.48 -38.33
C ASN A 354 -15.23 -10.23 -39.35
N PRO A 355 -14.92 -10.26 -40.67
CA PRO A 355 -15.97 -10.09 -41.67
C PRO A 355 -17.04 -11.15 -41.42
N PRO A 356 -18.34 -10.80 -41.53
CA PRO A 356 -19.41 -11.77 -41.31
C PRO A 356 -19.14 -12.97 -42.23
N MET A 357 -19.04 -14.16 -41.65
CA MET A 357 -18.86 -15.37 -42.46
C MET A 357 -20.06 -15.49 -43.38
N CYS A 358 -19.85 -15.21 -44.67
CA CYS A 358 -20.84 -15.52 -45.69
C CYS A 358 -21.11 -17.01 -45.59
N GLY A 359 -22.33 -17.37 -45.16
CA GLY A 359 -22.75 -18.75 -45.08
C GLY A 359 -22.56 -19.41 -46.45
N LYS A 360 -21.97 -20.60 -46.46
CA LYS A 360 -21.96 -21.42 -47.68
C LYS A 360 -23.42 -21.78 -47.99
N LEU A 361 -23.91 -21.27 -49.12
CA LEU A 361 -25.09 -21.79 -49.81
C LEU A 361 -24.77 -23.14 -50.45
#